data_AF-A0A0E9LVR2-F1
#
_entry.id   AF-A0A0E9LVR2-F1
#
_cell.length_a   1.000
_cell.length_b   1.000
_cell.length_c   1.000
_cell.angle_alpha   90.00
_cell.angle_beta   90.00
_cell.angle_gamma   90.00
#
_symmetry.space_group_name_H-M   'P 1'
#
loop_
_entity.id
_entity.type
_entity.pdbx_description
1 polymer ?
#
loop_
_entity_poly.entity_id
_entity_poly.type
_entity_poly.pdbx_seq_one_letter_code
_entity_poly.pdbx_strand_id
1 'polypeptide(L)'
;MISLESQDAAFITKKRVLDKNSDGIGSLNDYYKENKGAIENQFVFDHDLYENYGDRADFTLTYPFIPYQFRLISDVFESFSYVGYVGEGVKNTERAILGITHYTANLCKDKSVGYFVPFDLFFNEQLEKNLTHHARGILDRAYHIEQVKTDEFSRRVVNALFMVSNLGESQSVNFPANIENLALLLMDSVDAAKLEMQNKVQKVLDVLVTKNIIQVSEGKYRFLKEDEIEVAHLIKTTPVTNHDRLDYIYTDLISKTIKPNPSITSFGNKTSSSR
;
A
#
# COMPACT_ATOMS: atom_id res chain seq x y z
N MET A 1 20.24 14.97 1.42
CA MET A 1 20.96 14.27 0.34
C MET A 1 21.42 12.93 0.89
N ILE A 2 20.60 11.88 0.73
CA ILE A 2 21.02 10.51 1.04
C ILE A 2 21.72 10.04 -0.24
N SER A 3 23.05 9.93 -0.14
CA SER A 3 23.99 9.70 -1.23
C SER A 3 23.77 8.31 -1.86
N LEU A 4 24.15 8.19 -3.14
CA LEU A 4 24.20 6.97 -3.96
C LEU A 4 24.86 5.75 -3.27
N GLU A 5 25.53 5.92 -2.12
CA GLU A 5 26.15 4.84 -1.34
C GLU A 5 25.14 3.82 -0.76
N SER A 6 23.87 4.20 -0.54
CA SER A 6 22.84 3.22 -0.07
C SER A 6 22.40 2.23 -1.17
N GLN A 7 22.59 2.58 -2.45
CA GLN A 7 22.33 1.66 -3.57
C GLN A 7 23.36 0.52 -3.64
N ASP A 8 24.58 0.72 -3.11
CA ASP A 8 25.61 -0.32 -3.05
C ASP A 8 25.35 -1.36 -1.94
N ALA A 9 24.73 -0.96 -0.83
CA ALA A 9 24.37 -1.86 0.26
C ALA A 9 23.34 -2.92 -0.13
N ALA A 10 22.32 -2.50 -0.89
CA ALA A 10 21.33 -3.41 -1.48
C ALA A 10 22.01 -4.38 -2.46
N PHE A 11 22.97 -3.91 -3.27
CA PHE A 11 23.76 -4.73 -4.18
C PHE A 11 24.66 -5.74 -3.46
N ILE A 12 25.30 -5.35 -2.36
CA ILE A 12 26.09 -6.25 -1.50
C ILE A 12 25.19 -7.30 -0.83
N THR A 13 23.97 -6.90 -0.44
CA THR A 13 22.95 -7.80 0.12
C THR A 13 22.48 -8.84 -0.91
N LYS A 14 22.23 -8.43 -2.16
CA LYS A 14 21.93 -9.34 -3.29
C LYS A 14 22.96 -10.45 -3.40
N LYS A 15 24.25 -10.10 -3.36
CA LYS A 15 25.36 -11.05 -3.59
C LYS A 15 25.65 -11.97 -2.40
N ARG A 16 25.46 -11.52 -1.15
CA ARG A 16 25.79 -12.33 0.04
C ARG A 16 24.72 -13.34 0.45
N VAL A 17 23.45 -13.08 0.15
CA VAL A 17 22.33 -13.92 0.61
C VAL A 17 22.01 -15.05 -0.36
N LEU A 18 22.34 -14.88 -1.64
CA LEU A 18 21.77 -15.68 -2.72
C LEU A 18 22.78 -16.53 -3.50
N ASP A 19 23.99 -16.74 -2.97
CA ASP A 19 25.00 -17.59 -3.63
C ASP A 19 24.40 -18.95 -4.03
N LYS A 20 24.54 -19.29 -5.31
CA LYS A 20 23.98 -20.50 -5.92
C LYS A 20 25.05 -21.56 -6.14
N ASN A 21 24.68 -22.83 -5.98
CA ASN A 21 25.52 -23.94 -6.42
C ASN A 21 25.44 -24.11 -7.95
N SER A 22 26.38 -24.87 -8.52
CA SER A 22 26.48 -25.08 -9.98
C SER A 22 25.20 -25.64 -10.61
N ASP A 23 24.54 -26.58 -9.93
CA ASP A 23 23.36 -27.27 -10.43
C ASP A 23 22.12 -26.34 -10.45
N GLY A 24 22.03 -25.45 -9.46
CA GLY A 24 21.03 -24.38 -9.42
C GLY A 24 21.21 -23.37 -10.55
N ILE A 25 22.44 -23.01 -10.89
CA ILE A 25 22.74 -22.11 -12.01
C ILE A 25 22.30 -22.72 -13.35
N GLY A 26 22.52 -24.04 -13.56
CA GLY A 26 22.07 -24.74 -14.76
C GLY A 26 20.55 -24.66 -14.93
N SER A 27 19.81 -25.05 -13.89
CA SER A 27 18.34 -25.05 -13.90
C SER A 27 17.74 -23.65 -14.14
N LEU A 28 18.31 -22.61 -13.53
CA LEU A 28 17.85 -21.23 -13.70
C LEU A 28 18.11 -20.70 -15.11
N ASN A 29 19.22 -21.09 -15.73
CA ASN A 29 19.52 -20.71 -17.11
C ASN A 29 18.50 -21.28 -18.09
N ASP A 30 18.11 -22.54 -17.91
CA ASP A 30 17.12 -23.18 -18.79
C ASP A 30 15.74 -22.56 -18.58
N TYR A 31 15.33 -22.36 -17.32
CA TYR A 31 14.08 -21.67 -17.01
C TYR A 31 14.02 -20.25 -17.59
N TYR A 32 15.11 -19.47 -17.48
CA TYR A 32 15.15 -18.12 -18.04
C TYR A 32 15.06 -18.13 -19.57
N LYS A 33 15.70 -19.08 -20.26
CA LYS A 33 15.60 -19.18 -21.72
C LYS A 33 14.17 -19.49 -22.17
N GLU A 34 13.50 -20.41 -21.48
CA GLU A 34 12.12 -20.81 -21.80
C GLU A 34 11.12 -19.69 -21.50
N ASN A 35 11.34 -18.91 -20.45
CA ASN A 35 10.37 -17.93 -19.93
C ASN A 35 10.81 -16.47 -20.05
N LYS A 36 11.83 -16.17 -20.86
CA LYS A 36 12.48 -14.85 -20.94
C LYS A 36 11.48 -13.70 -21.05
N GLY A 37 10.58 -13.77 -22.03
CA GLY A 37 9.59 -12.72 -22.28
C GLY A 37 8.63 -12.52 -21.11
N ALA A 38 8.24 -13.60 -20.42
CA ALA A 38 7.38 -13.51 -19.25
C ALA A 38 8.14 -12.91 -18.06
N ILE A 39 9.37 -13.35 -17.79
CA ILE A 39 10.22 -12.84 -16.70
C ILE A 39 10.46 -11.32 -16.83
N GLU A 40 10.80 -10.85 -18.03
CA GLU A 40 11.15 -9.44 -18.28
C GLU A 40 9.92 -8.51 -18.21
N ASN A 41 8.70 -9.01 -18.51
CA ASN A 41 7.49 -8.17 -18.63
C ASN A 41 6.47 -8.36 -17.50
N GLN A 42 6.56 -9.42 -16.71
CA GLN A 42 5.54 -9.72 -15.71
C GLN A 42 5.54 -8.70 -14.57
N PHE A 43 6.71 -8.29 -14.09
CA PHE A 43 6.89 -7.46 -12.89
C PHE A 43 7.27 -5.99 -13.18
N VAL A 44 6.79 -5.46 -14.30
CA VAL A 44 7.05 -4.08 -14.72
C VAL A 44 6.04 -3.13 -14.06
N PHE A 45 6.55 -2.02 -13.51
CA PHE A 45 5.77 -0.90 -12.99
C PHE A 45 5.81 0.29 -13.97
N ASP A 46 4.84 1.19 -13.89
CA ASP A 46 4.74 2.38 -14.74
C ASP A 46 5.70 3.52 -14.30
N HIS A 47 6.95 3.19 -13.91
CA HIS A 47 8.01 4.16 -13.64
C HIS A 47 9.41 3.48 -13.59
N ASP A 48 10.47 4.27 -13.71
CA ASP A 48 11.84 3.74 -13.85
C ASP A 48 12.56 3.45 -12.51
N LEU A 49 12.03 3.94 -11.39
CA LEU A 49 12.68 3.84 -10.08
C LEU A 49 12.90 2.39 -9.55
N TYR A 50 11.98 1.48 -9.87
CA TYR A 50 11.94 0.10 -9.36
C TYR A 50 12.25 -0.84 -10.52
N GLU A 51 13.52 -1.16 -10.64
CA GLU A 51 14.04 -1.97 -11.74
C GLU A 51 13.51 -3.41 -11.68
N ASN A 52 13.19 -3.97 -12.84
CA ASN A 52 12.95 -5.40 -13.02
C ASN A 52 14.25 -6.09 -13.47
N TYR A 53 14.21 -7.39 -13.77
CA TYR A 53 15.35 -8.13 -14.31
C TYR A 53 15.90 -7.45 -15.57
N GLY A 54 17.16 -7.01 -15.52
CA GLY A 54 17.82 -6.39 -16.67
C GLY A 54 18.30 -7.41 -17.71
N ASP A 55 18.83 -8.53 -17.24
CA ASP A 55 19.31 -9.62 -18.08
C ASP A 55 19.33 -10.96 -17.33
N ARG A 56 19.82 -12.00 -18.02
CA ARG A 56 20.01 -13.34 -17.44
C ARG A 56 20.94 -13.37 -16.24
N ALA A 57 21.99 -12.54 -16.24
CA ALA A 57 22.96 -12.50 -15.15
C ALA A 57 22.30 -11.92 -13.89
N ASP A 58 21.53 -10.85 -14.03
CA ASP A 58 20.73 -10.25 -12.96
C ASP A 58 19.65 -11.22 -12.45
N PHE A 59 18.95 -11.92 -13.36
CA PHE A 59 18.02 -12.99 -12.98
C PHE A 59 18.69 -14.07 -12.14
N THR A 60 19.84 -14.59 -12.59
CA THR A 60 20.57 -15.65 -11.87
C THR A 60 21.05 -15.18 -10.49
N LEU A 61 21.44 -13.91 -10.39
CA LEU A 61 21.94 -13.30 -9.15
C LEU A 61 20.83 -13.07 -8.11
N THR A 62 19.64 -12.66 -8.56
CA THR A 62 18.58 -12.18 -7.67
C THR A 62 17.46 -13.21 -7.43
N TYR A 63 17.30 -14.20 -8.30
CA TYR A 63 16.30 -15.27 -8.12
C TYR A 63 16.45 -15.98 -6.76
N PRO A 64 15.34 -16.24 -6.03
CA PRO A 64 13.93 -16.10 -6.43
C PRO A 64 13.29 -14.73 -6.17
N PHE A 65 14.08 -13.73 -5.79
CA PHE A 65 13.61 -12.35 -5.60
C PHE A 65 13.66 -11.57 -6.91
N ILE A 66 12.85 -10.51 -6.98
CA ILE A 66 12.79 -9.61 -8.13
C ILE A 66 13.55 -8.33 -7.77
N PRO A 67 14.36 -7.74 -8.68
CA PRO A 67 15.27 -6.64 -8.32
C PRO A 67 14.64 -5.45 -7.60
N TYR A 68 13.41 -5.06 -7.97
CA TYR A 68 12.70 -3.97 -7.31
C TYR A 68 12.52 -4.18 -5.79
N GLN A 69 12.38 -5.43 -5.36
CA GLN A 69 11.99 -5.77 -3.99
C GLN A 69 13.02 -5.29 -2.98
N PHE A 70 14.31 -5.32 -3.34
CA PHE A 70 15.40 -4.85 -2.48
C PHE A 70 15.33 -3.35 -2.23
N ARG A 71 14.97 -2.57 -3.25
CA ARG A 71 14.78 -1.13 -3.09
C ARG A 71 13.51 -0.85 -2.31
N LEU A 72 12.40 -1.49 -2.70
CA LEU A 72 11.10 -1.27 -2.07
C LEU A 72 11.12 -1.61 -0.58
N ILE A 73 11.76 -2.72 -0.17
CA ILE A 73 11.86 -3.04 1.26
C ILE A 73 12.71 -2.02 2.02
N SER A 74 13.77 -1.49 1.39
CA SER A 74 14.59 -0.43 1.99
C SER A 74 13.76 0.84 2.21
N ASP A 75 12.97 1.24 1.22
CA ASP A 75 12.06 2.40 1.30
C ASP A 75 10.98 2.20 2.37
N VAL A 76 10.45 0.98 2.52
CA VAL A 76 9.50 0.60 3.58
C VAL A 76 10.16 0.75 4.96
N PHE A 77 11.39 0.26 5.14
CA PHE A 77 12.12 0.38 6.41
C PHE A 77 12.44 1.83 6.78
N GLU A 78 12.87 2.63 5.81
CA GLU A 78 13.11 4.06 6.01
C GLU A 78 11.81 4.75 6.43
N SER A 79 10.71 4.49 5.73
CA SER A 79 9.41 5.10 6.01
C SER A 79 8.87 4.67 7.38
N PHE A 80 8.93 3.37 7.70
CA PHE A 80 8.52 2.84 9.00
C PHE A 80 9.35 3.43 10.15
N SER A 81 10.64 3.62 9.93
CA SER A 81 11.52 4.27 10.91
C SER A 81 11.12 5.73 11.12
N TYR A 82 10.77 6.45 10.05
CA TYR A 82 10.36 7.84 10.11
C TYR A 82 9.04 8.03 10.86
N VAL A 83 8.04 7.18 10.59
CA VAL A 83 6.72 7.25 11.26
C VAL A 83 6.68 6.55 12.63
N GLY A 84 7.79 5.98 13.10
CA GLY A 84 7.87 5.30 14.40
C GLY A 84 7.14 3.96 14.45
N TYR A 85 7.02 3.27 13.32
CA TYR A 85 6.38 1.95 13.22
C TYR A 85 7.33 0.82 13.61
N VAL A 86 8.64 1.04 13.58
CA VAL A 86 9.66 0.11 14.08
C VAL A 86 10.45 0.72 15.23
N GLY A 87 10.94 -0.13 16.14
CA GLY A 87 11.73 0.29 17.30
C GLY A 87 13.10 0.90 16.95
N GLU A 88 13.66 1.72 17.85
CA GLU A 88 14.89 2.47 17.59
C GLU A 88 16.12 1.60 17.25
N GLY A 89 16.18 0.37 17.76
CA GLY A 89 17.27 -0.58 17.47
C GLY A 89 17.27 -1.15 16.05
N VAL A 90 16.24 -0.87 15.26
CA VAL A 90 16.05 -1.37 13.88
C VAL A 90 16.12 -0.22 12.87
N LYS A 91 16.38 1.02 13.33
CA LYS A 91 16.49 2.24 12.52
C LYS A 91 17.43 2.01 11.34
N ASN A 92 16.84 1.79 10.16
CA ASN A 92 17.47 1.76 8.84
C ASN A 92 18.86 1.10 8.78
N THR A 93 19.06 -0.04 9.47
CA THR A 93 20.34 -0.76 9.36
C THR A 93 20.23 -1.77 8.22
N GLU A 94 21.20 -1.75 7.30
CA GLU A 94 21.36 -2.76 6.24
C GLU A 94 21.25 -4.19 6.79
N ARG A 95 21.67 -4.39 8.05
CA ARG A 95 21.56 -5.65 8.78
C ARG A 95 20.11 -6.12 8.98
N ALA A 96 19.16 -5.22 9.24
CA ALA A 96 17.75 -5.57 9.40
C ALA A 96 17.16 -6.05 8.07
N ILE A 97 17.42 -5.31 6.98
CA ILE A 97 17.00 -5.67 5.63
C ILE A 97 17.62 -7.01 5.21
N LEU A 98 18.93 -7.19 5.47
CA LEU A 98 19.64 -8.44 5.21
C LEU A 98 19.03 -9.62 5.98
N GLY A 99 18.76 -9.43 7.27
CA GLY A 99 18.19 -10.47 8.13
C GLY A 99 16.80 -10.91 7.66
N ILE A 100 15.95 -9.96 7.27
CA ILE A 100 14.60 -10.23 6.77
C ILE A 100 14.64 -10.89 5.40
N THR A 101 15.51 -10.42 4.51
CA THR A 101 15.70 -11.02 3.18
C THR A 101 16.16 -12.47 3.33
N HIS A 102 17.16 -12.73 4.18
CA HIS A 102 17.65 -14.08 4.44
C HIS A 102 16.59 -14.98 5.09
N TYR A 103 15.82 -14.46 6.04
CA TYR A 103 14.72 -15.21 6.65
C TYR A 103 13.65 -15.57 5.60
N THR A 104 13.27 -14.62 4.75
CA THR A 104 12.31 -14.82 3.65
C THR A 104 12.81 -15.85 2.65
N ALA A 105 14.10 -15.79 2.28
CA ALA A 105 14.73 -16.76 1.39
C ALA A 105 14.67 -18.18 1.99
N ASN A 106 14.95 -18.31 3.29
CA ASN A 106 14.90 -19.58 4.00
C ASN A 106 13.47 -20.15 4.10
N LEU A 107 12.44 -19.31 4.22
CA LEU A 107 11.04 -19.76 4.16
C LEU A 107 10.67 -20.36 2.79
N CYS A 108 11.34 -19.93 1.72
CA CYS A 108 11.03 -20.32 0.34
C CYS A 108 12.01 -21.36 -0.24
N LYS A 109 12.97 -21.87 0.55
CA LYS A 109 14.07 -22.71 0.06
C LYS A 109 13.61 -24.02 -0.60
N ASP A 110 12.47 -24.56 -0.18
CA ASP A 110 11.94 -25.85 -0.64
C ASP A 110 10.96 -25.67 -1.82
N LYS A 111 10.80 -24.45 -2.35
CA LYS A 111 9.96 -24.16 -3.51
C LYS A 111 10.68 -24.56 -4.80
N SER A 112 9.91 -25.03 -5.79
CA SER A 112 10.43 -25.40 -7.10
C SER A 112 10.90 -24.19 -7.91
N VAL A 113 11.75 -24.43 -8.91
CA VAL A 113 12.10 -23.41 -9.91
C VAL A 113 10.82 -22.90 -10.59
N GLY A 114 10.74 -21.59 -10.78
CA GLY A 114 9.56 -20.89 -11.27
C GLY A 114 8.70 -20.26 -10.18
N TYR A 115 8.99 -20.52 -8.91
CA TYR A 115 8.44 -19.77 -7.80
C TYR A 115 9.24 -18.48 -7.58
N PHE A 116 8.57 -17.34 -7.67
CA PHE A 116 9.07 -16.03 -7.33
C PHE A 116 8.58 -15.67 -5.94
N VAL A 117 9.44 -15.09 -5.11
CA VAL A 117 9.06 -14.66 -3.77
C VAL A 117 8.14 -13.44 -3.90
N PRO A 118 6.86 -13.52 -3.46
CA PRO A 118 6.00 -12.36 -3.41
C PRO A 118 6.52 -11.35 -2.38
N PHE A 119 6.34 -10.06 -2.64
CA PHE A 119 6.87 -9.01 -1.77
C PHE A 119 6.21 -9.02 -0.39
N ASP A 120 4.96 -9.49 -0.27
CA ASP A 120 4.29 -9.61 1.03
C ASP A 120 5.03 -10.51 2.04
N LEU A 121 5.87 -11.43 1.56
CA LEU A 121 6.66 -12.31 2.44
C LEU A 121 7.81 -11.59 3.16
N PHE A 122 8.17 -10.36 2.77
CA PHE A 122 9.04 -9.51 3.58
C PHE A 122 8.34 -9.07 4.88
N PHE A 123 6.99 -9.06 4.90
CA PHE A 123 6.20 -8.95 6.12
C PHE A 123 6.14 -10.29 6.86
N ASN A 124 7.28 -10.71 7.37
CA ASN A 124 7.43 -11.96 8.13
C ASN A 124 7.63 -11.70 9.63
N GLU A 125 7.80 -12.77 10.40
CA GLU A 125 7.97 -12.72 11.85
C GLU A 125 9.08 -11.76 12.32
N GLN A 126 10.15 -11.59 11.54
CA GLN A 126 11.24 -10.68 11.90
C GLN A 126 10.77 -9.23 11.80
N LEU A 127 10.02 -8.85 10.77
CA LEU A 127 9.42 -7.52 10.69
C LEU A 127 8.37 -7.33 11.78
N GLU A 128 7.45 -8.29 11.94
CA GLU A 128 6.37 -8.22 12.93
C GLU A 128 6.86 -8.04 14.37
N LYS A 129 7.96 -8.73 14.76
CA LYS A 129 8.58 -8.59 16.10
C LYS A 129 9.15 -7.20 16.35
N ASN A 130 9.55 -6.50 15.30
CA ASN A 130 10.16 -5.18 15.38
C ASN A 130 9.14 -4.03 15.33
N LEU A 131 7.87 -4.32 15.00
CA LEU A 131 6.81 -3.32 14.99
C LEU A 131 6.54 -2.74 16.39
N THR A 132 6.17 -1.46 16.46
CA THR A 132 5.72 -0.82 17.69
C THR A 132 4.28 -1.21 18.02
N HIS A 133 3.86 -0.99 19.27
CA HIS A 133 2.46 -1.20 19.68
C HIS A 133 1.48 -0.40 18.82
N HIS A 134 1.86 0.81 18.39
CA HIS A 134 1.05 1.65 17.52
C HIS A 134 0.83 1.00 16.14
N ALA A 135 1.90 0.56 15.48
CA ALA A 135 1.82 -0.12 14.18
C ALA A 135 1.02 -1.43 14.27
N ARG A 136 1.24 -2.23 15.33
CA ARG A 136 0.46 -3.45 15.58
C ARG A 136 -1.01 -3.16 15.78
N GLY A 137 -1.37 -2.13 16.53
CA GLY A 137 -2.77 -1.75 16.74
C GLY A 137 -3.52 -1.47 15.42
N ILE A 138 -2.87 -0.81 14.46
CA ILE A 138 -3.45 -0.56 13.12
C ILE A 138 -3.76 -1.88 12.40
N LEU A 139 -2.78 -2.79 12.40
CA LEU A 139 -2.89 -4.08 11.75
C LEU A 139 -3.89 -5.00 12.44
N ASP A 140 -3.92 -5.00 13.77
CA ASP A 140 -4.83 -5.83 14.55
C ASP A 140 -6.28 -5.55 14.17
N ARG A 141 -6.66 -4.28 13.94
CA ARG A 141 -8.02 -3.96 13.47
C ARG A 141 -8.37 -4.66 12.15
N ALA A 142 -7.44 -4.67 11.19
CA ALA A 142 -7.61 -5.36 9.92
C ALA A 142 -7.66 -6.89 10.13
N TYR A 143 -6.75 -7.43 10.94
CA TYR A 143 -6.69 -8.85 11.26
C TYR A 143 -7.89 -9.33 12.06
N HIS A 144 -8.67 -8.45 12.69
CA HIS A 144 -9.88 -8.82 13.40
C HIS A 144 -11.09 -9.08 12.49
N ILE A 145 -11.01 -8.71 11.20
CA ILE A 145 -12.06 -9.00 10.21
C ILE A 145 -12.09 -10.50 9.92
N GLU A 146 -13.28 -11.10 9.95
CA GLU A 146 -13.49 -12.54 9.76
C GLU A 146 -12.85 -13.07 8.47
N GLN A 147 -13.03 -12.36 7.35
CA GLN A 147 -12.39 -12.73 6.09
C GLN A 147 -10.86 -12.71 6.19
N VAL A 148 -10.26 -11.69 6.81
CA VAL A 148 -8.80 -11.58 6.98
C VAL A 148 -8.26 -12.65 7.95
N LYS A 149 -9.06 -13.10 8.93
CA LYS A 149 -8.68 -14.20 9.83
C LYS A 149 -8.67 -15.55 9.16
N THR A 150 -9.59 -15.78 8.23
CA THR A 150 -9.89 -17.11 7.69
C THR A 150 -9.27 -17.35 6.31
N ASP A 151 -9.08 -16.28 5.53
CA ASP A 151 -8.48 -16.32 4.22
C ASP A 151 -7.04 -15.79 4.24
N GLU A 152 -6.09 -16.68 3.98
CA GLU A 152 -4.66 -16.34 3.93
C GLU A 152 -4.38 -15.26 2.88
N PHE A 153 -5.05 -15.29 1.73
CA PHE A 153 -4.85 -14.29 0.69
C PHE A 153 -5.24 -12.89 1.17
N SER A 154 -6.37 -12.77 1.87
CA SER A 154 -6.79 -11.51 2.50
C SER A 154 -5.75 -11.00 3.50
N ARG A 155 -5.10 -11.88 4.26
CA ARG A 155 -4.00 -11.51 5.15
C ARG A 155 -2.79 -10.97 4.39
N ARG A 156 -2.40 -11.63 3.30
CA ARG A 156 -1.30 -11.20 2.42
C ARG A 156 -1.56 -9.81 1.82
N VAL A 157 -2.79 -9.54 1.39
CA VAL A 157 -3.19 -8.20 0.88
C VAL A 157 -3.03 -7.13 1.96
N VAL A 158 -3.47 -7.39 3.19
CA VAL A 158 -3.33 -6.43 4.31
C VAL A 158 -1.87 -6.14 4.59
N ASN A 159 -1.02 -7.18 4.63
CA ASN A 159 0.41 -7.04 4.88
C ASN A 159 1.10 -6.21 3.78
N ALA A 160 0.83 -6.53 2.51
CA ALA A 160 1.37 -5.79 1.36
C ALA A 160 0.92 -4.33 1.39
N LEU A 161 -0.38 -4.09 1.59
CA LEU A 161 -0.96 -2.75 1.68
C LEU A 161 -0.32 -1.96 2.81
N PHE A 162 -0.15 -2.55 4.00
CA PHE A 162 0.46 -1.87 5.13
C PHE A 162 1.90 -1.43 4.85
N MET A 163 2.68 -2.23 4.13
CA MET A 163 4.03 -1.82 3.74
C MET A 163 4.00 -0.63 2.79
N VAL A 164 3.19 -0.69 1.73
CA VAL A 164 3.26 0.33 0.65
C VAL A 164 2.40 1.57 0.90
N SER A 165 1.36 1.48 1.71
CA SER A 165 0.51 2.63 2.06
C SER A 165 1.20 3.60 3.04
N ASN A 166 2.27 3.15 3.69
CA ASN A 166 3.04 3.93 4.66
C ASN A 166 4.40 4.38 4.10
N LEU A 167 4.60 4.28 2.78
CA LEU A 167 5.74 4.91 2.12
C LEU A 167 5.66 6.43 2.24
N GLY A 168 6.81 7.07 2.41
CA GLY A 168 6.89 8.53 2.41
C GLY A 168 6.42 9.15 1.09
N GLU A 169 6.07 10.44 1.11
CA GLU A 169 5.43 11.12 -0.02
C GLU A 169 6.23 10.96 -1.33
N SER A 170 7.56 11.14 -1.27
CA SER A 170 8.45 11.00 -2.44
C SER A 170 8.48 9.59 -3.02
N GLN A 171 8.42 8.54 -2.17
CA GLN A 171 8.39 7.16 -2.64
C GLN A 171 7.00 6.79 -3.17
N SER A 172 5.93 7.27 -2.52
CA SER A 172 4.52 7.00 -2.87
C SER A 172 4.07 7.55 -4.22
N VAL A 173 4.82 8.49 -4.80
CA VAL A 173 4.61 8.99 -6.18
C VAL A 173 4.98 7.91 -7.18
N ASN A 174 6.09 7.21 -6.94
CA ASN A 174 6.56 6.14 -7.82
C ASN A 174 5.85 4.82 -7.48
N PHE A 175 5.58 4.55 -6.21
CA PHE A 175 4.84 3.36 -5.77
C PHE A 175 3.52 3.73 -5.08
N PRO A 176 2.47 4.11 -5.83
CA PRO A 176 1.17 4.30 -5.22
C PRO A 176 0.63 2.97 -4.68
N ALA A 177 0.03 3.01 -3.49
CA ALA A 177 -0.69 1.88 -2.91
C ALA A 177 -2.04 1.69 -3.64
N ASN A 178 -2.00 1.20 -4.89
CA ASN A 178 -3.17 0.97 -5.74
C ASN A 178 -3.35 -0.54 -6.05
N ILE A 179 -4.46 -0.91 -6.68
CA ILE A 179 -4.77 -2.34 -6.97
C ILE A 179 -3.73 -2.97 -7.90
N GLU A 180 -3.24 -2.22 -8.89
CA GLU A 180 -2.28 -2.72 -9.88
C GLU A 180 -0.96 -3.12 -9.22
N ASN A 181 -0.40 -2.22 -8.42
CA ASN A 181 0.84 -2.46 -7.69
C ASN A 181 0.65 -3.55 -6.64
N LEU A 182 -0.44 -3.53 -5.87
CA LEU A 182 -0.73 -4.58 -4.89
C LEU A 182 -0.86 -5.95 -5.54
N ALA A 183 -1.50 -6.05 -6.71
CA ALA A 183 -1.57 -7.30 -7.45
C ALA A 183 -0.18 -7.81 -7.83
N LEU A 184 0.69 -6.94 -8.37
CA LEU A 184 2.07 -7.29 -8.73
C LEU A 184 2.90 -7.79 -7.53
N LEU A 185 2.73 -7.16 -6.36
CA LEU A 185 3.45 -7.54 -5.14
C LEU A 185 3.09 -8.94 -4.64
N LEU A 186 1.90 -9.45 -4.97
CA LEU A 186 1.38 -10.72 -4.47
C LEU A 186 1.60 -11.90 -5.43
N MET A 187 2.08 -11.64 -6.64
CA MET A 187 2.35 -12.69 -7.64
C MET A 187 3.57 -13.52 -7.26
N ASP A 188 3.47 -14.83 -7.51
CA ASP A 188 4.49 -15.83 -7.19
C ASP A 188 5.03 -16.57 -8.44
N SER A 189 4.55 -16.19 -9.63
CA SER A 189 4.88 -16.85 -10.89
C SER A 189 4.75 -15.88 -12.06
N VAL A 190 5.46 -16.18 -13.14
CA VAL A 190 5.43 -15.37 -14.38
C VAL A 190 4.15 -15.56 -15.19
N ASP A 191 3.43 -16.66 -14.97
CA ASP A 191 2.19 -17.01 -15.67
C ASP A 191 0.92 -16.54 -14.94
N ALA A 192 1.07 -15.84 -13.80
CA ALA A 192 -0.05 -15.36 -13.02
C ALA A 192 -0.92 -14.39 -13.83
N ALA A 193 -2.23 -14.67 -13.90
CA ALA A 193 -3.19 -13.81 -14.59
C ALA A 193 -3.38 -12.48 -13.83
N LYS A 194 -2.75 -11.41 -14.32
CA LYS A 194 -2.77 -10.07 -13.70
C LYS A 194 -4.19 -9.59 -13.36
N LEU A 195 -5.13 -9.73 -14.30
CA LEU A 195 -6.52 -9.30 -14.11
C LEU A 195 -7.23 -10.11 -13.01
N GLU A 196 -6.99 -11.42 -12.93
CA GLU A 196 -7.57 -12.23 -11.85
C GLU A 196 -6.99 -11.85 -10.50
N MET A 197 -5.69 -11.56 -10.43
CA MET A 197 -5.04 -11.09 -9.22
C MET A 197 -5.62 -9.74 -8.77
N GLN A 198 -5.75 -8.77 -9.68
CA GLN A 198 -6.39 -7.48 -9.41
C GLN A 198 -7.81 -7.64 -8.88
N ASN A 199 -8.61 -8.52 -9.47
CA ASN A 199 -9.97 -8.81 -9.01
C ASN A 199 -10.01 -9.41 -7.60
N LYS A 200 -9.08 -10.31 -7.27
CA LYS A 200 -8.96 -10.87 -5.92
C LYS A 200 -8.56 -9.80 -4.91
N VAL A 201 -7.56 -8.97 -5.24
CA VAL A 201 -7.13 -7.84 -4.41
C VAL A 201 -8.27 -6.87 -4.17
N GLN A 202 -9.00 -6.46 -5.22
CA GLN A 202 -10.12 -5.54 -5.12
C GLN A 202 -11.18 -6.01 -4.12
N LYS A 203 -11.57 -7.29 -4.18
CA LYS A 203 -12.55 -7.87 -3.25
C LYS A 203 -12.13 -7.72 -1.78
N VAL A 204 -10.84 -7.87 -1.49
CA VAL A 204 -10.32 -7.69 -0.12
C VAL A 204 -10.35 -6.21 0.26
N LEU A 205 -9.88 -5.33 -0.63
CA LEU A 205 -9.87 -3.88 -0.38
C LEU A 205 -11.29 -3.33 -0.15
N ASP A 206 -12.28 -3.77 -0.91
CA ASP A 206 -13.70 -3.38 -0.75
C ASP A 206 -14.22 -3.71 0.64
N VAL A 207 -13.84 -4.88 1.18
CA VAL A 207 -14.21 -5.32 2.53
C VAL A 207 -13.53 -4.42 3.57
N LEU A 208 -12.25 -4.12 3.40
CA LEU A 208 -11.50 -3.23 4.31
C LEU A 208 -12.07 -1.81 4.30
N VAL A 209 -12.47 -1.27 3.14
CA VAL A 209 -13.15 0.03 3.01
C VAL A 209 -14.52 0.00 3.68
N THR A 210 -15.33 -1.03 3.42
CA THR A 210 -16.68 -1.17 3.99
C THR A 210 -16.67 -1.25 5.52
N LYS A 211 -15.60 -1.83 6.08
CA LYS A 211 -15.35 -1.95 7.52
C LYS A 211 -14.60 -0.75 8.11
N ASN A 212 -14.40 0.34 7.35
CA ASN A 212 -13.71 1.55 7.79
C ASN A 212 -12.29 1.25 8.33
N ILE A 213 -11.57 0.28 7.77
CA ILE A 213 -10.16 0.02 8.11
C ILE A 213 -9.23 0.87 7.26
N ILE A 214 -9.58 1.01 5.99
CA ILE A 214 -8.83 1.78 5.01
C ILE A 214 -9.76 2.75 4.29
N GLN A 215 -9.18 3.78 3.70
CA GLN A 215 -9.84 4.68 2.77
C GLN A 215 -9.08 4.76 1.45
N VAL A 216 -9.78 5.19 0.40
CA VAL A 216 -9.21 5.44 -0.92
C VAL A 216 -9.33 6.92 -1.25
N SER A 217 -8.24 7.52 -1.73
CA SER A 217 -8.20 8.90 -2.23
C SER A 217 -7.27 8.97 -3.42
N GLU A 218 -7.71 9.58 -4.53
CA GLU A 218 -6.93 9.69 -5.77
C GLU A 218 -6.37 8.33 -6.25
N GLY A 219 -7.14 7.24 -6.06
CA GLY A 219 -6.73 5.88 -6.43
C GLY A 219 -5.69 5.23 -5.51
N LYS A 220 -5.30 5.88 -4.40
CA LYS A 220 -4.38 5.34 -3.39
C LYS A 220 -5.13 4.91 -2.14
N TYR A 221 -4.82 3.72 -1.65
CA TYR A 221 -5.36 3.16 -0.41
C TYR A 221 -4.46 3.49 0.78
N ARG A 222 -5.05 3.87 1.91
CA ARG A 222 -4.34 4.06 3.18
C ARG A 222 -5.16 3.60 4.37
N PHE A 223 -4.48 3.17 5.43
CA PHE A 223 -5.14 2.88 6.70
C PHE A 223 -5.70 4.16 7.33
N LEU A 224 -6.87 4.04 7.94
CA LEU A 224 -7.47 5.09 8.74
C LEU A 224 -6.82 5.13 10.12
N LYS A 225 -6.60 6.34 10.63
CA LYS A 225 -6.21 6.59 12.02
C LYS A 225 -7.43 6.47 12.93
N GLU A 226 -7.19 6.29 14.23
CA GLU A 226 -8.27 6.03 15.21
C GLU A 226 -9.33 7.17 15.22
N ASP A 227 -8.88 8.41 15.17
CA ASP A 227 -9.73 9.61 15.07
C ASP A 227 -10.55 9.64 13.78
N GLU A 228 -9.97 9.23 12.66
CA GLU A 228 -10.67 9.17 11.37
C GLU A 228 -11.72 8.04 11.34
N ILE A 229 -11.47 6.94 12.03
CA ILE A 229 -12.41 5.81 12.16
C ILE A 229 -13.67 6.25 12.91
N GLU A 230 -13.50 6.97 14.03
CA GLU A 230 -14.63 7.52 14.80
C GLU A 230 -15.50 8.43 13.92
N VAL A 231 -14.87 9.33 13.17
CA VAL A 231 -15.57 10.23 12.23
C VAL A 231 -16.29 9.42 11.14
N ALA A 232 -15.64 8.42 10.53
CA ALA A 232 -16.26 7.57 9.52
C ALA A 232 -17.49 6.80 10.06
N HIS A 233 -17.45 6.36 11.32
CA HIS A 233 -18.60 5.75 11.99
C HIS A 233 -19.73 6.74 12.27
N LEU A 234 -19.42 7.96 12.68
CA LEU A 234 -20.42 9.01 12.88
C LEU A 234 -21.14 9.38 11.58
N ILE A 235 -20.39 9.53 10.48
CA ILE A 235 -20.97 9.81 9.15
C ILE A 235 -21.93 8.70 8.72
N LYS A 236 -21.56 7.43 8.97
CA LYS A 236 -22.38 6.26 8.59
C LYS A 236 -23.64 6.09 9.45
N THR A 237 -23.59 6.53 10.71
CA THR A 237 -24.70 6.39 11.67
C THR A 237 -25.61 7.62 11.75
N THR A 238 -25.18 8.77 11.23
CA THR A 238 -26.02 9.96 11.14
C THR A 238 -27.08 9.76 10.06
N PRO A 239 -28.39 9.73 10.40
CA PRO A 239 -29.42 9.73 9.38
C PRO A 239 -29.35 11.05 8.64
N VAL A 240 -29.12 11.01 7.33
CA VAL A 240 -29.22 12.21 6.48
C VAL A 240 -30.69 12.61 6.47
N THR A 241 -31.07 13.55 7.32
CA THR A 241 -32.44 14.06 7.36
C THR A 241 -32.64 14.97 6.14
N ASN A 242 -33.81 14.91 5.50
CA ASN A 242 -34.14 15.84 4.41
C ASN A 242 -34.01 17.33 4.84
N HIS A 243 -34.08 17.62 6.14
CA HIS A 243 -33.85 18.94 6.72
C HIS A 243 -32.40 19.41 6.54
N ASP A 244 -31.40 18.53 6.75
CA ASP A 244 -29.98 18.86 6.64
C ASP A 244 -29.56 19.17 5.19
N ARG A 245 -30.21 18.51 4.22
CA ARG A 245 -30.03 18.82 2.79
C ARG A 245 -30.66 20.15 2.39
N LEU A 246 -31.82 20.50 2.97
CA LEU A 246 -32.51 21.75 2.68
C LEU A 246 -31.79 22.94 3.29
N ASP A 247 -31.24 22.82 4.50
CA ASP A 247 -30.45 23.88 5.14
C ASP A 247 -29.14 24.16 4.39
N TYR A 248 -28.45 23.15 3.87
CA TYR A 248 -27.25 23.36 3.05
C TYR A 248 -27.57 24.07 1.73
N ILE A 249 -28.65 23.67 1.04
CA ILE A 249 -29.09 24.34 -0.19
C ILE A 249 -29.55 25.78 0.09
N TYR A 250 -30.32 26.00 1.15
CA TYR A 250 -30.86 27.32 1.46
C TYR A 250 -29.77 28.29 1.93
N THR A 251 -28.87 27.82 2.79
CA THR A 251 -27.85 28.67 3.41
C THR A 251 -26.67 28.90 2.50
N ASP A 252 -26.22 27.90 1.72
CA ASP A 252 -24.97 28.02 0.97
C ASP A 252 -25.16 28.37 -0.52
N LEU A 253 -26.31 27.99 -1.13
CA LEU A 253 -26.62 28.32 -2.53
C LEU A 253 -27.60 29.50 -2.66
N ILE A 254 -28.70 29.53 -1.90
CA ILE A 254 -29.75 30.54 -2.08
C ILE A 254 -29.36 31.88 -1.43
N SER A 255 -28.84 31.87 -0.21
CA SER A 255 -28.48 33.11 0.52
C SER A 255 -27.33 33.91 -0.12
N LYS A 256 -26.40 33.22 -0.80
CA LYS A 256 -25.28 33.84 -1.53
C LYS A 256 -25.68 34.40 -2.89
N THR A 257 -26.76 33.88 -3.48
CA THR A 257 -27.16 34.22 -4.86
C THR A 257 -28.35 35.20 -4.89
N ILE A 258 -29.18 35.22 -3.84
CA ILE A 258 -30.37 36.08 -3.76
C ILE A 258 -30.30 36.93 -2.50
N LYS A 259 -30.09 38.25 -2.66
CA LYS A 259 -30.42 39.22 -1.61
C LYS A 259 -31.92 39.50 -1.69
N PRO A 260 -32.74 39.11 -0.70
CA PRO A 260 -34.12 39.57 -0.67
C PRO A 260 -34.10 41.08 -0.42
N ASN A 261 -34.55 41.85 -1.42
CA ASN A 261 -34.69 43.29 -1.31
C ASN A 261 -35.99 43.58 -0.54
N PRO A 262 -35.97 44.17 0.67
CA PRO A 262 -37.20 44.58 1.34
C PRO A 262 -37.64 45.92 0.72
N SER A 263 -38.36 45.84 -0.40
CA SER A 263 -39.13 46.98 -0.90
C SER A 263 -40.59 46.59 -1.02
N ILE A 264 -41.24 46.43 0.13
CA ILE A 264 -42.64 46.82 0.25
C ILE A 264 -42.65 48.11 1.06
N THR A 265 -42.78 49.20 0.32
CA THR A 265 -43.05 50.55 0.80
C THR A 265 -44.20 50.54 1.80
N SER A 266 -43.92 51.06 2.99
CA SER A 266 -44.89 51.64 3.92
C SER A 266 -45.90 52.50 3.17
N PHE A 267 -47.15 52.08 3.13
CA PHE A 267 -48.27 52.98 2.85
C PHE A 267 -48.50 53.82 4.10
N GLY A 268 -48.21 55.12 3.97
CA GLY A 268 -48.25 56.08 5.07
C GLY A 268 -49.64 56.29 5.65
N ASN A 269 -49.75 56.13 6.96
CA ASN A 269 -50.77 56.80 7.75
C ASN A 269 -50.29 58.24 8.02
N LYS A 270 -50.86 59.23 7.30
CA LYS A 270 -50.88 60.61 7.78
C LYS A 270 -52.15 60.81 8.58
N THR A 271 -51.98 60.97 9.89
CA THR A 271 -52.95 61.58 10.78
C THR A 271 -53.01 63.08 10.52
N SER A 272 -54.22 63.65 10.45
CA SER A 272 -54.47 65.02 10.87
C SER A 272 -55.94 65.16 11.31
N SER A 273 -56.09 65.49 12.58
CA SER A 273 -57.34 65.79 13.30
C SER A 273 -57.91 67.17 12.92
N SER A 274 -59.22 67.33 13.20
CA SER A 274 -59.94 68.57 13.56
C SER A 274 -60.59 69.41 12.45
N ARG A 275 -61.90 69.24 12.24
CA ARG A 275 -62.97 70.14 12.70
C ARG A 275 -64.35 69.59 12.34
#